data_AF-A0A1U9VED6-F1
#
_entry.id   AF-A0A1U9VED6-F1
#
_cell.length_a   1.000
_cell.length_b   1.000
_cell.length_c   1.000
_cell.angle_alpha   90.00
_cell.angle_beta   90.00
_cell.angle_gamma   90.00
#
_symmetry.space_group_name_H-M   'P 1'
#
loop_
_entity.id
_entity.type
_entity.pdbx_description
1 polymer ?
#
loop_
_entity_poly.entity_id
_entity_poly.type
_entity_poly.pdbx_seq_one_letter_code
_entity_poly.pdbx_strand_id
1 'polypeptide(L)'
;MAAKLEIVNPQAMIATIEALTKVASESVLRQAAVAGARVLLDEVRMRAPVNLGIYEGKWGRHPPGFLRRNILLAFDKDTSVEGLRASYLVTWSKEAFYGRFVEFGTSKMAANPFLRPAYEAKKAAAAQKFSEVIEAKAEELTRGQ
;
A
#
# COMPACT_ATOMS: atom_id res chain seq x y z
N MET A 1 -26.50 -7.73 34.47
CA MET A 1 -26.24 -9.19 34.52
C MET A 1 -25.26 -9.51 33.40
N ALA A 2 -24.02 -9.91 33.72
CA ALA A 2 -23.05 -10.33 32.72
C ALA A 2 -23.47 -11.71 32.19
N ALA A 3 -23.65 -11.84 30.88
CA ALA A 3 -23.91 -13.14 30.27
C ALA A 3 -22.71 -14.05 30.55
N LYS A 4 -22.99 -15.20 31.19
CA LYS A 4 -22.00 -16.21 31.52
C LYS A 4 -21.50 -16.80 30.19
N LEU A 5 -20.28 -16.46 29.80
CA LEU A 5 -19.65 -17.00 28.59
C LEU A 5 -19.22 -18.44 28.91
N GLU A 6 -20.05 -19.44 28.58
CA GLU A 6 -19.69 -20.84 28.78
C GLU A 6 -18.76 -21.30 27.65
N ILE A 7 -17.48 -21.49 27.99
CA ILE A 7 -16.46 -21.96 27.05
C ILE A 7 -16.60 -23.49 26.94
N VAL A 8 -17.33 -23.94 25.92
CA VAL A 8 -17.64 -25.36 25.66
C VAL A 8 -16.38 -26.17 25.32
N ASN A 9 -15.37 -25.55 24.70
CA ASN A 9 -14.09 -26.18 24.40
C ASN A 9 -12.94 -25.17 24.51
N PRO A 10 -12.31 -25.05 25.69
CA PRO A 10 -11.23 -24.09 25.92
C PRO A 10 -10.02 -24.29 25.00
N GLN A 11 -9.69 -25.54 24.67
CA GLN A 11 -8.54 -25.86 23.82
C GLN A 11 -8.76 -25.40 22.37
N ALA A 12 -9.96 -25.64 21.82
CA ALA A 12 -10.31 -25.15 20.49
C ALA A 12 -10.31 -23.61 20.41
N MET A 13 -10.76 -22.94 21.48
CA MET A 13 -10.74 -21.47 21.57
C MET A 13 -9.30 -20.93 21.62
N ILE A 14 -8.42 -21.54 22.42
CA ILE A 14 -7.01 -21.16 22.48
C ILE A 14 -6.34 -21.34 21.11
N ALA A 15 -6.54 -22.49 20.46
CA ALA A 15 -6.01 -22.73 19.12
C ALA A 15 -6.51 -21.71 18.09
N THR A 16 -7.78 -21.30 18.18
CA THR A 16 -8.35 -20.26 17.30
C THR A 16 -7.70 -18.90 17.55
N ILE A 17 -7.50 -18.52 18.82
CA ILE A 17 -6.84 -17.25 19.18
C ILE A 17 -5.38 -17.25 18.72
N GLU A 18 -4.67 -18.36 18.89
CA GLU A 18 -3.29 -18.51 18.42
C GLU A 18 -3.18 -18.48 16.89
N ALA A 19 -4.15 -19.06 16.18
CA ALA A 19 -4.23 -18.92 14.74
C ALA A 19 -4.44 -17.44 14.36
N LEU A 20 -5.37 -16.74 15.01
CA LEU A 20 -5.62 -15.32 14.77
C LEU A 20 -4.40 -14.45 15.05
N THR A 21 -3.62 -14.71 16.12
CA THR A 21 -2.40 -13.94 16.39
C THR A 21 -1.30 -14.20 15.35
N LYS A 22 -1.21 -15.41 14.81
CA LYS A 22 -0.30 -15.71 13.68
C LYS A 22 -0.74 -15.00 12.39
N VAL A 23 -2.04 -14.97 12.08
CA VAL A 23 -2.56 -14.21 10.92
C VAL A 23 -2.36 -12.71 11.10
N ALA A 24 -2.55 -12.20 12.32
CA ALA A 24 -2.31 -10.80 12.67
C ALA A 24 -0.82 -10.45 12.83
N SER A 25 0.09 -11.38 12.52
CA SER A 25 1.53 -11.11 12.61
C SER A 25 1.93 -9.96 11.69
N GLU A 26 2.93 -9.18 12.13
CA GLU A 26 3.42 -8.03 11.38
C GLU A 26 3.87 -8.41 9.96
N SER A 27 4.45 -9.59 9.78
CA SER A 27 4.91 -10.06 8.48
C SER A 27 3.74 -10.27 7.50
N VAL A 28 2.62 -10.84 7.96
CA VAL A 28 1.41 -11.05 7.17
C VAL A 28 0.74 -9.71 6.86
N LEU A 29 0.63 -8.82 7.85
CA LEU A 29 0.09 -7.47 7.65
C LEU A 29 0.90 -6.67 6.62
N ARG A 30 2.25 -6.73 6.68
CA ARG A 30 3.13 -6.08 5.70
C ARG A 30 2.93 -6.66 4.30
N GLN A 31 2.85 -7.99 4.16
CA GLN A 31 2.64 -8.64 2.86
C GLN A 31 1.29 -8.23 2.24
N ALA A 32 0.22 -8.26 3.02
CA ALA A 32 -1.10 -7.85 2.58
C ALA A 32 -1.14 -6.35 2.20
N ALA A 33 -0.55 -5.49 3.03
CA ALA A 33 -0.46 -4.05 2.75
C ALA A 33 0.32 -3.77 1.46
N VAL A 34 1.46 -4.44 1.24
CA VAL A 34 2.23 -4.31 0.00
C VAL A 34 1.41 -4.78 -1.21
N ALA A 35 0.68 -5.89 -1.10
CA ALA A 35 -0.12 -6.41 -2.20
C ALA A 35 -1.24 -5.44 -2.60
N GLY A 36 -1.99 -4.90 -1.64
CA GLY A 36 -2.99 -3.87 -1.92
C GLY A 36 -2.37 -2.59 -2.48
N ALA A 37 -1.25 -2.14 -1.92
CA ALA A 37 -0.59 -0.91 -2.36
C ALA A 37 0.05 -1.03 -3.75
N ARG A 38 0.46 -2.23 -4.19
CA ARG A 38 0.94 -2.46 -5.56
C ARG A 38 -0.15 -2.18 -6.60
N VAL A 39 -1.40 -2.51 -6.31
CA VAL A 39 -2.53 -2.21 -7.20
C VAL A 39 -2.66 -0.69 -7.41
N LEU A 40 -2.51 0.09 -6.33
CA LEU A 40 -2.50 1.55 -6.40
C LEU A 40 -1.26 2.08 -7.12
N LEU A 41 -0.08 1.53 -6.84
CA LEU A 41 1.18 1.91 -7.47
C LEU A 41 1.10 1.77 -9.00
N ASP A 42 0.57 0.64 -9.48
CA ASP A 42 0.45 0.37 -10.92
C ASP A 42 -0.50 1.35 -11.59
N GLU A 43 -1.65 1.63 -10.98
CA GLU A 43 -2.61 2.62 -11.47
C GLU A 43 -2.03 4.03 -11.48
N VAL A 44 -1.33 4.42 -10.40
CA VAL A 44 -0.65 5.72 -10.30
C VAL A 44 0.40 5.84 -11.41
N ARG A 45 1.19 4.79 -11.67
CA ARG A 45 2.15 4.78 -12.78
C ARG A 45 1.44 4.92 -14.12
N MET A 46 0.33 4.21 -14.35
CA MET A 46 -0.44 4.33 -15.59
C MET A 46 -0.97 5.75 -15.81
N ARG A 47 -1.43 6.43 -14.77
CA ARG A 47 -1.97 7.80 -14.89
C ARG A 47 -0.91 8.88 -14.93
N ALA A 48 0.27 8.63 -14.37
CA ALA A 48 1.33 9.62 -14.30
C ALA A 48 1.73 10.08 -15.72
N PRO A 49 1.71 11.40 -15.98
CA PRO A 49 2.00 11.92 -17.30
C PRO A 49 3.47 11.70 -17.67
N VAL A 50 3.69 11.45 -18.97
CA VAL A 50 5.02 11.22 -19.54
C VAL A 50 5.42 12.45 -20.32
N ASN A 51 6.42 13.17 -19.80
CA ASN A 51 7.09 14.20 -20.59
C ASN A 51 8.03 13.52 -21.58
N LEU A 52 7.98 13.94 -22.85
CA LEU A 52 8.85 13.46 -23.93
C LEU A 52 10.20 14.19 -23.99
N GLY A 53 10.31 15.31 -23.28
CA GLY A 53 11.53 16.08 -23.18
C GLY A 53 12.58 15.41 -22.31
N ILE A 54 13.83 15.72 -22.61
CA ILE A 54 14.98 15.45 -21.76
C ILE A 54 15.34 16.75 -21.09
N TYR A 55 15.47 16.75 -19.76
CA TYR A 55 15.96 17.92 -19.03
C TYR A 55 16.98 17.49 -17.99
N GLU A 56 17.87 18.40 -17.63
CA GLU A 56 18.87 18.18 -16.61
C GLU A 56 18.43 18.87 -15.32
N GLY A 57 18.51 18.12 -14.23
CA GLY A 57 18.22 18.62 -12.89
C GLY A 57 19.43 18.43 -11.97
N LYS A 58 19.24 18.80 -10.69
CA LYS A 58 20.27 18.63 -9.65
C LYS A 58 20.80 17.20 -9.54
N TRP A 59 19.97 16.21 -9.89
CA TRP A 59 20.27 14.78 -9.77
C TRP A 59 20.68 14.13 -11.10
N GLY A 60 21.01 14.94 -12.11
CA GLY A 60 21.46 14.50 -13.42
C GLY A 60 20.38 14.59 -14.49
N ARG A 61 20.55 13.78 -15.55
CA ARG A 61 19.70 13.80 -16.73
C ARG A 61 18.40 13.03 -16.47
N HIS A 62 17.27 13.66 -16.77
CA HIS A 62 15.94 13.08 -16.66
C HIS A 62 15.41 12.69 -18.04
N PRO A 63 15.49 11.40 -18.43
CA PRO A 63 14.94 10.92 -19.69
C PRO A 63 13.40 10.95 -19.71
N PRO A 64 12.78 10.79 -20.90
CA PRO A 64 11.33 10.84 -21.04
C PRO A 64 10.62 9.86 -20.10
N GLY A 65 9.55 10.29 -19.44
CA GLY A 65 8.81 9.46 -18.47
C GLY A 65 9.53 9.21 -17.14
N PHE A 66 10.50 10.06 -16.77
CA PHE A 66 11.23 9.95 -15.51
C PHE A 66 10.30 9.89 -14.29
N LEU A 67 9.26 10.73 -14.23
CA LEU A 67 8.27 10.72 -13.14
C LEU A 67 7.66 9.34 -12.95
N ARG A 68 7.04 8.79 -14.01
CA ARG A 68 6.38 7.47 -14.00
C ARG A 68 7.32 6.37 -13.48
N ARG A 69 8.59 6.35 -13.90
CA ARG A 69 9.58 5.36 -13.45
C ARG A 69 9.98 5.53 -11.98
N ASN A 70 9.88 6.74 -11.44
CA ASN A 70 10.29 7.08 -10.09
C ASN A 70 9.12 7.11 -9.10
N ILE A 71 7.94 6.63 -9.49
CA ILE A 71 6.87 6.35 -8.54
C ILE A 71 7.19 5.05 -7.82
N LEU A 72 7.19 5.13 -6.50
CA LEU A 72 7.65 4.10 -5.59
C LEU A 72 6.65 3.87 -4.47
N LEU A 73 6.82 2.71 -3.84
CA LEU A 73 6.12 2.32 -2.62
C LEU A 73 7.11 2.45 -1.45
N ALA A 74 6.81 3.32 -0.48
CA ALA A 74 7.64 3.53 0.70
C ALA A 74 6.93 3.02 1.96
N PHE A 75 7.66 2.34 2.83
CA PHE A 75 7.14 1.97 4.15
C PHE A 75 7.12 3.22 5.05
N ASP A 76 5.95 3.52 5.61
CA ASP A 76 5.76 4.66 6.50
C ASP A 76 5.94 4.21 7.95
N LYS A 77 7.10 4.51 8.52
CA LYS A 77 7.42 4.14 9.91
C LYS A 77 6.62 4.96 10.93
N ASP A 78 6.22 6.19 10.58
CA ASP A 78 5.58 7.12 11.51
C ASP A 78 4.11 6.74 11.71
N THR A 79 3.45 6.26 10.66
CA THR A 79 2.05 5.82 10.70
C THR A 79 1.92 4.29 10.92
N SER A 80 3.02 3.54 10.96
CA SER A 80 2.99 2.10 11.25
C SER A 80 3.07 1.85 12.75
N VAL A 81 2.31 0.87 13.21
CA VAL A 81 2.34 0.39 14.60
C VAL A 81 2.73 -1.08 14.58
N GLU A 82 3.82 -1.41 15.26
CA GLU A 82 4.34 -2.77 15.35
C GLU A 82 3.25 -3.75 15.83
N GLY A 83 3.12 -4.89 15.15
CA GLY A 83 2.11 -5.90 15.45
C GLY A 83 0.64 -5.50 15.23
N LEU A 84 0.34 -4.27 14.80
CA LEU A 84 -1.04 -3.79 14.65
C LEU A 84 -1.35 -3.24 13.26
N ARG A 85 -0.42 -2.47 12.67
CA ARG A 85 -0.68 -1.73 11.43
C ARG A 85 0.60 -1.52 10.63
N ALA A 86 0.59 -1.96 9.37
CA ALA A 86 1.62 -1.65 8.39
C ALA A 86 1.10 -0.60 7.39
N SER A 87 1.68 0.60 7.40
CA SER A 87 1.33 1.71 6.51
C SER A 87 2.37 1.85 5.39
N TYR A 88 1.89 2.07 4.17
CA TYR A 88 2.74 2.33 3.01
C TYR A 88 2.24 3.55 2.24
N LEU A 89 3.18 4.30 1.66
CA LEU A 89 2.93 5.48 0.83
C LEU A 89 3.27 5.15 -0.62
N VAL A 90 2.32 5.42 -1.52
CA VAL A 90 2.61 5.52 -2.96
C VAL A 90 3.02 6.96 -3.24
N THR A 91 4.29 7.16 -3.55
CA THR A 91 4.90 8.49 -3.70
C THR A 91 5.93 8.48 -4.82
N TRP A 92 6.66 9.57 -5.02
CA TRP A 92 7.76 9.68 -5.96
C TRP A 92 9.12 9.74 -5.25
N SER A 93 10.18 9.39 -5.99
CA SER A 93 11.55 9.54 -5.52
C SER A 93 11.94 11.00 -5.34
N LYS A 94 13.01 11.23 -4.59
CA LYS A 94 13.57 12.58 -4.39
C LYS A 94 14.03 13.21 -5.71
N GLU A 95 14.51 12.42 -6.66
CA GLU A 95 14.89 12.91 -7.99
C GLU A 95 13.69 13.36 -8.82
N ALA A 96 12.50 12.80 -8.55
CA ALA A 96 11.25 13.15 -9.22
C ALA A 96 10.38 14.14 -8.42
N PHE A 97 11.01 15.02 -7.62
CA PHE A 97 10.31 15.98 -6.75
C PHE A 97 9.27 16.86 -7.46
N TYR A 98 9.48 17.13 -8.76
CA TYR A 98 8.58 17.91 -9.58
C TYR A 98 7.21 17.26 -9.77
N GLY A 99 7.06 15.97 -9.46
CA GLY A 99 5.77 15.28 -9.45
C GLY A 99 4.71 16.00 -8.61
N ARG A 100 5.12 16.69 -7.54
CA ARG A 100 4.22 17.55 -6.75
C ARG A 100 3.59 18.67 -7.59
N PHE A 101 4.38 19.34 -8.43
CA PHE A 101 3.88 20.43 -9.27
C PHE A 101 3.00 19.92 -10.39
N VAL A 102 3.24 18.69 -10.86
CA VAL A 102 2.35 18.03 -11.81
C VAL A 102 1.01 17.71 -11.15
N GLU A 103 1.01 17.12 -9.94
CA GLU A 103 -0.22 16.75 -9.23
C GLU A 103 -1.09 17.97 -8.89
N PHE A 104 -0.49 19.04 -8.38
CA PHE A 104 -1.23 20.18 -7.80
C PHE A 104 -1.21 21.45 -8.64
N GLY A 105 -0.41 21.50 -9.71
CA GLY A 105 -0.21 22.69 -10.51
C GLY A 105 0.70 23.74 -9.83
N THR A 106 0.88 24.86 -10.52
CA THR A 106 1.62 26.04 -10.05
C THR A 106 0.89 27.30 -10.53
N SER A 107 1.35 28.49 -10.10
CA SER A 107 0.81 29.75 -10.60
C SER A 107 0.93 29.93 -12.13
N LYS A 108 1.76 29.13 -12.81
CA LYS A 108 2.01 29.22 -14.26
C LYS A 108 1.56 27.98 -15.04
N MET A 109 1.04 26.96 -14.37
CA MET A 109 0.69 25.67 -14.98
C MET A 109 -0.48 25.02 -14.25
N ALA A 110 -1.50 24.59 -14.98
CA ALA A 110 -2.63 23.87 -14.40
C ALA A 110 -2.21 22.52 -13.80
N ALA A 111 -2.98 22.04 -12.82
CA ALA A 111 -2.80 20.73 -12.22
C ALA A 111 -3.11 19.60 -13.22
N ASN A 112 -2.33 18.54 -13.19
CA ASN A 112 -2.58 17.28 -13.88
C ASN A 112 -2.57 16.13 -12.86
N PRO A 113 -3.66 15.98 -12.08
CA PRO A 113 -3.72 15.05 -10.96
C PRO A 113 -3.71 13.60 -11.45
N PHE A 114 -2.86 12.78 -10.85
CA PHE A 114 -2.71 11.36 -11.13
C PHE A 114 -2.80 10.49 -9.88
N LEU A 115 -2.52 11.02 -8.68
CA LEU A 115 -2.64 10.28 -7.42
C LEU A 115 -4.10 10.09 -6.99
N ARG A 116 -4.85 11.19 -6.82
CA ARG A 116 -6.25 11.10 -6.37
C ARG A 116 -7.10 10.27 -7.34
N PRO A 117 -7.03 10.46 -8.67
CA PRO A 117 -7.81 9.65 -9.59
C PRO A 117 -7.43 8.17 -9.58
N ALA A 118 -6.15 7.83 -9.38
CA ALA A 118 -5.72 6.44 -9.24
C ALA A 118 -6.31 5.79 -7.98
N TYR A 119 -6.28 6.52 -6.86
CA TYR A 119 -6.86 6.06 -5.61
C TYR A 119 -8.36 5.79 -5.75
N GLU A 120 -9.13 6.74 -6.27
CA GLU A 120 -10.57 6.56 -6.43
C GLU A 120 -10.91 5.39 -7.36
N ALA A 121 -10.13 5.17 -8.42
CA ALA A 121 -10.35 4.08 -9.36
C ALA A 121 -10.05 2.69 -8.78
N LYS A 122 -9.09 2.58 -7.85
CA LYS A 122 -8.56 1.28 -7.40
C LYS A 122 -8.65 1.02 -5.90
N LYS A 123 -9.21 1.91 -5.08
CA LYS A 123 -9.37 1.72 -3.63
C LYS A 123 -10.08 0.40 -3.27
N ALA A 124 -11.12 0.03 -4.02
CA ALA A 124 -11.85 -1.23 -3.80
C ALA A 124 -11.00 -2.46 -4.19
N ALA A 125 -10.34 -2.43 -5.35
CA ALA A 125 -9.47 -3.52 -5.80
C ALA A 125 -8.24 -3.70 -4.89
N ALA A 126 -7.69 -2.61 -4.35
CA ALA A 126 -6.62 -2.64 -3.37
C ALA A 126 -7.07 -3.30 -2.06
N ALA A 127 -8.26 -2.95 -1.55
CA ALA A 127 -8.84 -3.57 -0.36
C ALA A 127 -9.12 -5.06 -0.58
N GLN A 128 -9.63 -5.43 -1.76
CA GLN A 128 -9.84 -6.83 -2.12
C GLN A 128 -8.52 -7.60 -2.14
N LYS A 129 -7.47 -7.06 -2.79
CA LYS A 129 -6.15 -7.72 -2.78
C LYS A 129 -5.52 -7.83 -1.41
N PHE A 130 -5.78 -6.87 -0.53
CA PHE A 130 -5.38 -6.98 0.87
C PHE A 130 -6.06 -8.19 1.53
N SER A 131 -7.38 -8.30 1.45
CA SER A 131 -8.14 -9.41 2.05
C SER A 131 -7.72 -10.77 1.50
N GLU A 132 -7.55 -10.88 0.18
CA GLU A 132 -7.12 -12.15 -0.46
C GLU A 132 -5.77 -12.65 0.07
N VAL A 133 -4.83 -11.74 0.36
CA VAL A 133 -3.52 -12.13 0.93
C VAL A 133 -3.67 -12.54 2.40
N ILE A 134 -4.50 -11.84 3.18
CA ILE A 134 -4.77 -12.23 4.57
C ILE A 134 -5.42 -13.62 4.62
N GLU A 135 -6.43 -13.87 3.79
CA GLU A 135 -7.12 -15.16 3.70
C GLU A 135 -6.17 -16.28 3.27
N ALA A 136 -5.39 -16.07 2.21
CA ALA A 136 -4.40 -17.05 1.76
C ALA A 136 -3.38 -17.38 2.86
N LYS A 137 -2.90 -16.38 3.61
CA LYS A 137 -1.98 -16.60 4.74
C LYS A 137 -2.65 -17.26 5.94
N ALA A 138 -3.92 -16.96 6.21
CA ALA A 138 -4.70 -17.64 7.22
C ALA A 138 -4.85 -19.13 6.92
N GLU A 139 -5.14 -19.48 5.66
CA GLU A 139 -5.23 -20.86 5.23
C GLU A 139 -3.89 -21.61 5.29
N GLU A 140 -2.78 -20.98 4.89
CA GLU A 140 -1.44 -21.57 5.01
C GLU A 140 -1.09 -21.89 6.48
N LEU A 141 -1.43 -20.97 7.40
CA LEU A 141 -1.12 -21.10 8.83
C LEU A 141 -2.03 -22.11 9.56
N THR A 142 -3.23 -22.35 9.06
CA THR A 142 -4.17 -23.35 9.60
C THR A 142 -3.92 -24.74 9.01
N ARG A 143 -3.45 -24.85 7.76
CA ARG A 143 -3.05 -26.14 7.15
C ARG A 143 -1.70 -26.68 7.64
N GLY A 144 -0.84 -25.81 8.17
CA GLY A 144 0.46 -26.18 8.73
C GLY A 144 0.43 -26.58 10.22
N GLN A 145 -0.76 -26.64 10.83
CA GLN A 145 -0.99 -27.13 12.20
C GLN A 145 -1.71 -28.47 12.14
#